data_AF-A0A410S341-F1
#
_entry.id   AF-A0A410S341-F1
#
_cell.length_a   1.000
_cell.length_b   1.000
_cell.length_c   1.000
_cell.angle_alpha   90.00
_cell.angle_beta   90.00
_cell.angle_gamma   90.00
#
_symmetry.space_group_name_H-M   'P 1'
#
loop_
_entity.id
_entity.type
_entity.pdbx_description
1 polymer ?
#
loop_
_entity_poly.entity_id
_entity_poly.type
_entity_poly.pdbx_seq_one_letter_code
_entity_poly.pdbx_strand_id
1 'polypeptide(L)'
;MNLRMKLLVVPCAALSFAGGVALATSPESKPEPLPQHVLPASKDGNLVLGLCDGETSLEVAGVKDGQKLTRAQAITATAQLMDDWRKKNPNANWDDVPGPVLAQASPPATKKSPAPAPQPNPGAKPSGNDVRQGGMGAETGAKAVPQQQKVHLQTGHTYGAYSERDEQVWADSVQAAVKDGHRVFHDADALGGTVGVSCDMCHPDAANTHPETYPKYQVQLGRVALLRDMINWCIENPVRGKPLADGDPKMRAMEAYIYAQRKGVKLEYGKH
;
A
#
# COMPACT_ATOMS: atom_id res chain seq x y z
N MET A 1 4.07 -64.81 -61.89
CA MET A 1 2.74 -65.19 -62.42
C MET A 1 1.72 -64.15 -62.00
N ASN A 2 1.19 -63.47 -63.02
CA ASN A 2 -0.19 -63.06 -63.23
C ASN A 2 -0.92 -62.23 -62.15
N LEU A 3 -1.19 -60.94 -62.39
CA LEU A 3 -2.23 -60.32 -63.23
C LEU A 3 -3.62 -60.27 -62.58
N ARG A 4 -4.22 -59.07 -62.67
CA ARG A 4 -5.66 -58.72 -62.66
C ARG A 4 -6.39 -58.67 -61.32
N MET A 5 -7.46 -57.91 -61.16
CA MET A 5 -8.05 -56.72 -61.81
C MET A 5 -9.36 -56.50 -61.06
N LYS A 6 -9.61 -55.27 -60.62
CA LYS A 6 -10.89 -54.59 -60.35
C LYS A 6 -12.12 -55.44 -59.98
N LEU A 7 -12.80 -55.05 -58.89
CA LEU A 7 -14.25 -54.88 -58.95
C LEU A 7 -14.68 -53.66 -58.15
N LEU A 8 -15.33 -52.75 -58.87
CA LEU A 8 -16.12 -51.63 -58.37
C LEU A 8 -17.43 -52.19 -57.81
N VAL A 9 -17.78 -51.82 -56.58
CA VAL A 9 -19.16 -51.89 -56.08
C VAL A 9 -19.45 -50.61 -55.32
N VAL A 10 -20.27 -49.76 -55.93
CA VAL A 10 -21.04 -48.70 -55.26
C VAL A 10 -22.36 -49.34 -54.84
N PRO A 11 -22.85 -49.10 -53.62
CA PRO A 11 -24.13 -48.41 -53.54
C PRO A 11 -24.33 -47.50 -52.30
N CYS A 12 -25.39 -46.72 -52.42
CA CYS A 12 -26.18 -46.09 -51.37
C CYS A 12 -25.65 -44.79 -50.75
N ALA A 13 -26.14 -43.71 -51.34
CA ALA A 13 -26.45 -42.48 -50.65
C ALA A 13 -27.23 -42.74 -49.35
N ALA A 14 -26.71 -42.22 -48.24
CA ALA A 14 -27.50 -41.82 -47.10
C ALA A 14 -27.21 -40.33 -46.86
N LEU A 15 -28.21 -39.51 -47.17
CA LEU A 15 -28.30 -38.14 -46.68
C LEU A 15 -28.28 -38.17 -45.16
N SER A 16 -27.36 -37.43 -44.56
CA SER A 16 -27.47 -36.96 -43.19
C SER A 16 -26.98 -35.52 -43.16
N PHE A 17 -27.94 -34.61 -43.21
CA PHE A 17 -27.77 -33.23 -42.79
C PHE A 17 -27.37 -33.25 -41.32
N ALA A 18 -26.14 -32.84 -41.03
CA ALA A 18 -25.78 -32.28 -39.73
C ALA A 18 -25.10 -30.95 -40.02
N GLY A 19 -25.86 -29.87 -39.83
CA GLY A 19 -25.38 -28.51 -39.94
C GLY A 19 -24.31 -28.26 -38.89
N GLY A 20 -23.05 -28.28 -39.32
CA GLY A 20 -21.96 -27.64 -38.60
C GLY A 20 -21.95 -26.17 -38.98
N VAL A 21 -22.60 -25.34 -38.17
CA VAL A 21 -22.32 -23.91 -38.19
C VAL A 21 -20.87 -23.75 -37.74
N ALA A 22 -19.98 -23.53 -38.70
CA ALA A 22 -18.62 -23.09 -38.41
C ALA A 22 -18.73 -21.72 -37.74
N LEU A 23 -18.66 -21.71 -36.41
CA LEU A 23 -18.36 -20.50 -35.66
C LEU A 23 -16.98 -20.05 -36.11
N ALA A 24 -16.95 -19.04 -36.98
CA ALA A 24 -15.73 -18.35 -37.33
C ALA A 24 -15.11 -17.83 -36.04
N THR A 25 -14.03 -18.49 -35.59
CA THR A 25 -13.18 -17.97 -34.54
C THR A 25 -12.59 -16.66 -35.07
N SER A 26 -13.01 -15.54 -34.48
CA SER A 26 -12.32 -14.27 -34.66
C SER A 26 -10.82 -14.49 -34.45
N PRO A 27 -9.94 -13.87 -35.25
CA PRO A 27 -8.50 -13.97 -35.00
C PRO A 27 -8.25 -13.49 -33.57
N GLU A 28 -7.60 -14.34 -32.76
CA GLU A 28 -7.10 -13.97 -31.44
C GLU A 28 -6.29 -12.69 -31.59
N SER A 29 -6.86 -11.57 -31.16
CA SER A 29 -6.10 -10.34 -30.96
C SER A 29 -5.07 -10.66 -29.89
N LYS A 30 -3.81 -10.82 -30.30
CA LYS A 30 -2.68 -10.92 -29.36
C LYS A 30 -2.81 -9.75 -28.38
N PRO A 31 -2.81 -9.99 -27.06
CA PRO A 31 -2.87 -8.91 -26.10
C PRO A 31 -1.69 -7.96 -26.36
N GLU A 32 -2.02 -6.68 -26.55
CA GLU A 32 -1.02 -5.63 -26.71
C GLU A 32 -0.10 -5.63 -25.48
N PRO A 33 1.23 -5.53 -25.65
CA PRO A 33 2.15 -5.54 -24.52
C PRO A 33 1.82 -4.36 -23.59
N LEU A 34 1.83 -4.63 -22.28
CA LEU A 34 1.60 -3.60 -21.27
C LEU A 34 2.65 -2.49 -21.37
N PRO A 35 2.27 -1.23 -21.09
CA PRO A 35 3.22 -0.12 -21.04
C PRO A 35 4.38 -0.44 -20.09
N GLN A 36 5.61 -0.28 -20.57
CA GLN A 36 6.81 -0.45 -19.76
C GLN A 36 7.38 0.92 -19.38
N HIS A 37 7.77 1.08 -18.12
CA HIS A 37 8.50 2.26 -17.65
C HIS A 37 9.96 2.13 -18.07
N VAL A 38 10.27 2.57 -19.29
CA VAL A 38 11.63 2.54 -19.85
C VAL A 38 12.08 3.97 -20.10
N LEU A 39 13.14 4.38 -19.41
CA LEU A 39 13.71 5.71 -19.59
C LEU A 39 14.64 5.73 -20.81
N PRO A 40 14.66 6.85 -21.56
CA PRO A 40 15.59 7.00 -22.66
C PRO A 40 17.03 6.99 -22.15
N ALA A 41 17.93 6.43 -22.95
CA ALA A 41 19.37 6.49 -22.66
C ALA A 41 19.90 7.91 -22.87
N SER A 42 20.67 8.43 -21.91
CA SER A 42 21.42 9.68 -22.10
C SER A 42 22.60 9.42 -23.04
N LYS A 43 22.73 10.26 -24.08
CA LYS A 43 23.89 10.24 -24.98
C LYS A 43 25.19 10.63 -24.28
N ASP A 44 25.08 11.45 -23.25
CA ASP A 44 26.21 11.99 -22.48
C ASP A 44 26.50 11.18 -21.20
N GLY A 45 25.76 10.08 -20.98
CA GLY A 45 25.86 9.26 -19.77
C GLY A 45 25.38 9.98 -18.50
N ASN A 46 24.54 10.99 -18.64
CA ASN A 46 23.94 11.69 -17.52
C ASN A 46 22.77 10.90 -16.94
N LEU A 47 22.43 11.22 -15.69
CA LEU A 47 21.26 10.69 -15.01
C LEU A 47 19.98 11.14 -15.72
N VAL A 48 19.14 10.18 -16.10
CA VAL A 48 17.80 10.43 -16.62
C VAL A 48 16.78 10.08 -15.56
N LEU A 49 16.05 11.08 -15.08
CA LEU A 49 14.90 10.88 -14.18
C LEU A 49 13.64 10.64 -15.01
N GLY A 50 12.75 9.82 -14.47
CA GLY A 50 11.45 9.52 -15.06
C GLY A 50 10.33 9.79 -14.11
N LEU A 51 9.23 10.32 -14.61
CA LEU A 51 7.98 10.42 -13.87
C LEU A 51 7.23 9.08 -13.91
N CYS A 52 6.33 8.87 -12.95
CA CYS A 52 5.52 7.66 -12.81
C CYS A 52 4.55 7.38 -13.98
N ASP A 53 4.43 8.30 -14.95
CA ASP A 53 3.62 8.13 -16.15
C ASP A 53 4.26 7.21 -17.21
N GLY A 54 5.57 6.92 -17.09
CA GLY A 54 6.32 6.11 -18.04
C GLY A 54 6.70 6.83 -19.34
N GLU A 55 6.37 8.11 -19.47
CA GLU A 55 6.57 8.88 -20.70
C GLU A 55 7.40 10.14 -20.46
N THR A 56 7.19 10.81 -19.33
CA THR A 56 7.85 12.08 -19.02
C THR A 56 9.19 11.79 -18.35
N SER A 57 10.27 12.25 -18.97
CA SER A 57 11.63 12.07 -18.47
C SER A 57 12.45 13.35 -18.65
N LEU A 58 13.48 13.47 -17.82
CA LEU A 58 14.38 14.61 -17.79
C LEU A 58 15.81 14.13 -17.58
N GLU A 59 16.69 14.49 -18.51
CA GLU A 59 18.13 14.32 -18.34
C GLU A 59 18.69 15.44 -17.46
N VAL A 60 19.36 15.08 -16.36
CA VAL A 60 19.93 16.05 -15.42
C VAL A 60 21.37 16.35 -15.82
N ALA A 61 21.57 17.51 -16.45
CA ALA A 61 22.88 17.95 -16.90
C ALA A 61 23.90 18.01 -15.74
N GLY A 62 25.11 17.48 -15.99
CA GLY A 62 26.22 17.53 -15.03
C GLY A 62 26.16 16.47 -13.92
N VAL A 63 25.16 15.61 -13.90
CA VAL A 63 25.05 14.48 -12.95
C VAL A 63 25.11 13.19 -13.75
N LYS A 64 26.11 12.35 -13.49
CA LYS A 64 26.28 11.08 -14.20
C LYS A 64 25.32 10.02 -13.68
N ASP A 65 24.98 9.06 -14.54
CA ASP A 65 24.17 7.92 -14.11
C ASP A 65 24.88 7.17 -12.96
N GLY A 66 24.12 6.79 -11.94
CA GLY A 66 24.64 6.26 -10.68
C GLY A 66 25.14 7.30 -9.67
N GLN A 67 25.18 8.59 -10.02
CA GLN A 67 25.39 9.65 -9.03
C GLN A 67 24.07 10.07 -8.39
N LYS A 68 24.15 10.42 -7.11
CA LYS A 68 23.02 10.93 -6.33
C LYS A 68 22.90 12.44 -6.49
N LEU A 69 21.69 12.93 -6.72
CA LEU A 69 21.40 14.35 -6.73
C LEU A 69 21.52 14.94 -5.32
N THR A 70 21.97 16.20 -5.23
CA THR A 70 21.71 16.99 -4.03
C THR A 70 20.21 17.23 -3.88
N ARG A 71 19.73 17.49 -2.67
CA ARG A 71 18.30 17.78 -2.43
C ARG A 71 17.79 18.93 -3.30
N ALA A 72 18.58 19.99 -3.48
CA ALA A 72 18.21 21.12 -4.33
C ALA A 72 18.06 20.72 -5.80
N GLN A 73 19.03 19.95 -6.34
CA GLN A 73 18.95 19.45 -7.71
C GLN A 73 17.75 18.51 -7.91
N ALA A 74 17.49 17.62 -6.95
CA ALA A 74 16.35 16.72 -6.99
C ALA A 74 15.03 17.49 -7.04
N ILE A 75 14.83 18.46 -6.13
CA ILE A 75 13.63 19.32 -6.12
C ILE A 75 13.45 20.06 -7.45
N THR A 76 14.51 20.66 -7.98
CA THR A 76 14.43 21.38 -9.27
C THR A 76 14.09 20.43 -10.41
N ALA A 77 14.72 19.26 -10.48
CA ALA A 77 14.50 18.31 -11.55
C ALA A 77 13.09 17.69 -11.51
N THR A 78 12.59 17.34 -10.33
CA THR A 78 11.23 16.80 -10.17
C THR A 78 10.16 17.87 -10.39
N ALA A 79 10.39 19.12 -9.96
CA ALA A 79 9.48 20.22 -10.25
C ALA A 79 9.33 20.42 -11.76
N GLN A 80 10.44 20.40 -12.50
CA GLN A 80 10.43 20.48 -13.96
C GLN A 80 9.66 19.31 -14.60
N LEU A 81 9.88 18.07 -14.13
CA LEU A 81 9.13 16.89 -14.60
C LEU A 81 7.62 17.06 -14.37
N MET A 82 7.22 17.48 -13.18
CA MET A 82 5.81 17.69 -12.84
C MET A 82 5.19 18.82 -13.67
N ASP A 83 5.93 19.90 -13.92
CA ASP A 83 5.46 21.00 -14.77
C ASP A 83 5.30 20.58 -16.23
N ASP A 84 6.22 19.77 -16.76
CA ASP A 84 6.11 19.25 -18.12
C ASP A 84 4.97 18.24 -18.25
N TRP A 85 4.73 17.42 -17.23
CA TRP A 85 3.56 16.56 -17.16
C TRP A 85 2.27 17.37 -17.16
N ARG A 86 2.15 18.42 -16.32
CA ARG A 86 0.95 19.29 -16.28
C ARG A 86 0.67 19.96 -17.62
N LYS A 87 1.72 20.43 -18.32
CA LYS A 87 1.56 21.03 -19.67
C LYS A 87 1.01 20.04 -20.69
N LYS A 88 1.41 18.76 -20.63
CA LYS A 88 0.91 17.69 -21.49
C LYS A 88 -0.48 17.20 -21.08
N ASN A 89 -0.86 17.41 -19.81
CA ASN A 89 -2.09 16.93 -19.22
C ASN A 89 -2.96 18.09 -18.68
N PRO A 90 -3.36 19.07 -19.50
CA PRO A 90 -4.08 20.26 -19.03
C PRO A 90 -5.47 19.96 -18.46
N ASN A 91 -6.02 18.79 -18.77
CA ASN A 91 -7.33 18.33 -18.30
C ASN A 91 -7.23 17.29 -17.17
N ALA A 92 -6.02 16.99 -16.68
CA ALA A 92 -5.88 16.07 -15.57
C ALA A 92 -6.38 16.73 -14.27
N ASN A 93 -7.27 16.04 -13.58
CA ASN A 93 -7.72 16.43 -12.26
C ASN A 93 -6.67 15.99 -11.24
N TRP A 94 -5.64 16.82 -11.03
CA TRP A 94 -4.67 16.59 -9.97
C TRP A 94 -5.24 17.11 -8.65
N ASP A 95 -5.55 16.20 -7.73
CA ASP A 95 -6.00 16.56 -6.40
C ASP A 95 -4.84 17.17 -5.59
N ASP A 96 -4.91 18.46 -5.30
CA ASP A 96 -4.10 19.01 -4.21
C ASP A 96 -4.68 18.48 -2.89
N VAL A 97 -3.91 17.66 -2.16
CA VAL A 97 -4.28 17.30 -0.79
C VAL A 97 -4.22 18.61 0.02
N PRO A 98 -5.30 18.98 0.75
CA PRO A 98 -5.24 20.14 1.62
C PRO A 98 -4.08 19.93 2.60
N GLY A 99 -3.11 20.85 2.59
CA GLY A 99 -1.98 20.84 3.51
C GLY A 99 -2.41 20.71 4.99
N PRO A 100 -1.44 20.46 5.86
CA PRO A 100 -1.48 19.38 6.84
C PRO A 100 -2.74 19.38 7.71
N VAL A 101 -3.56 18.34 7.57
CA VAL A 101 -4.18 17.71 8.74
C VAL A 101 -3.14 16.83 9.42
N LEU A 102 -2.08 17.45 9.94
CA LEU A 102 -1.55 16.95 11.22
C LEU A 102 -2.77 17.03 12.12
N ALA A 103 -3.39 15.87 12.38
CA ALA A 103 -4.52 15.77 13.26
C ALA A 103 -4.19 16.64 14.47
N GLN A 104 -4.94 17.72 14.65
CA GLN A 104 -4.94 18.46 15.89
C GLN A 104 -5.49 17.48 16.92
N ALA A 105 -4.61 16.62 17.42
CA ALA A 105 -4.83 15.91 18.64
C ALA A 105 -4.91 17.02 19.69
N SER A 106 -6.12 17.33 20.12
CA SER A 106 -6.31 18.06 21.38
C SER A 106 -5.42 17.36 22.42
N PRO A 107 -4.49 18.08 23.08
CA PRO A 107 -3.58 17.43 24.00
C PRO A 107 -4.38 16.85 25.17
N PRO A 108 -4.19 15.59 25.57
CA PRO A 108 -4.70 15.14 26.85
C PRO A 108 -3.97 15.93 27.95
N ALA A 109 -4.76 16.45 28.90
CA ALA A 109 -4.27 17.20 30.03
C ALA A 109 -3.15 16.44 30.75
N THR A 110 -2.00 17.09 30.91
CA THR A 110 -0.78 16.54 31.50
C THR A 110 -1.02 16.03 32.92
N LYS A 111 -0.97 14.70 33.11
CA LYS A 111 -0.69 14.08 34.41
C LYS A 111 0.44 13.08 34.24
N LYS A 112 1.47 13.25 35.07
CA LYS A 112 2.72 12.47 35.08
C LYS A 112 2.45 10.96 35.09
N SER A 113 3.04 10.25 34.13
CA SER A 113 3.00 8.79 34.04
C SER A 113 3.81 8.12 35.18
N PRO A 114 3.27 7.10 35.86
CA PRO A 114 4.07 6.19 36.67
C PRO A 114 4.75 5.12 35.80
N ALA A 115 5.86 4.58 36.32
CA ALA A 115 6.71 3.56 35.71
C ALA A 115 5.97 2.27 35.29
N PRO A 116 6.47 1.53 34.29
CA PRO A 116 5.78 0.36 33.73
C PRO A 116 5.75 -0.82 34.70
N ALA A 117 4.61 -1.50 34.80
CA ALA A 117 4.46 -2.79 35.49
C ALA A 117 4.75 -3.97 34.53
N PRO A 118 5.19 -5.13 35.05
CA PRO A 118 5.65 -6.25 34.21
C PRO A 118 4.48 -6.95 33.51
N GLN A 119 4.69 -7.40 32.27
CA GLN A 119 3.70 -8.17 31.51
C GLN A 119 3.44 -9.56 32.13
N PRO A 120 2.20 -10.08 32.09
CA PRO A 120 1.90 -11.42 32.59
C PRO A 120 2.34 -12.51 31.59
N ASN A 121 2.90 -13.57 32.16
CA ASN A 121 3.47 -14.72 31.47
C ASN A 121 2.36 -15.62 30.87
N PRO A 122 2.47 -16.09 29.61
CA PRO A 122 1.45 -16.92 28.97
C PRO A 122 1.62 -18.39 29.39
N GLY A 123 1.14 -18.75 30.58
CA GLY A 123 1.35 -20.10 31.12
C GLY A 123 0.26 -20.69 32.01
N ALA A 124 -0.89 -20.03 32.22
CA ALA A 124 -1.94 -20.55 33.08
C ALA A 124 -3.15 -21.08 32.27
N LYS A 125 -3.41 -22.40 32.37
CA LYS A 125 -4.63 -23.04 31.84
C LYS A 125 -5.87 -22.58 32.62
N PRO A 126 -7.05 -22.49 31.97
CA PRO A 126 -8.29 -22.14 32.68
C PRO A 126 -8.77 -23.35 33.48
N SER A 127 -8.85 -23.22 34.81
CA SER A 127 -9.61 -24.15 35.64
C SER A 127 -11.07 -23.73 35.62
N GLY A 128 -11.93 -24.60 35.09
CA GLY A 128 -13.38 -24.45 35.17
C GLY A 128 -13.94 -24.78 36.55
N ASN A 129 -15.17 -24.32 36.72
CA ASN A 129 -16.14 -24.56 37.80
C ASN A 129 -15.95 -23.70 39.06
N ASP A 130 -16.92 -22.82 39.35
CA ASP A 130 -18.00 -23.21 40.26
C ASP A 130 -19.23 -22.28 40.17
N VAL A 131 -20.38 -22.94 39.99
CA VAL A 131 -21.72 -22.42 40.22
C VAL A 131 -21.89 -22.21 41.72
N ARG A 132 -22.48 -21.07 42.11
CA ARG A 132 -22.75 -20.75 43.51
C ARG A 132 -23.77 -21.73 44.11
N GLN A 133 -23.40 -22.38 45.21
CA GLN A 133 -24.34 -22.87 46.22
C GLN A 133 -23.97 -22.23 47.56
N GLY A 134 -24.97 -21.71 48.27
CA GLY A 134 -24.80 -20.89 49.46
C GLY A 134 -24.37 -21.66 50.71
N GLY A 135 -23.83 -20.92 51.68
CA GLY A 135 -23.55 -21.42 53.03
C GLY A 135 -22.62 -20.48 53.80
N MET A 136 -23.05 -20.10 54.99
CA MET A 136 -22.41 -19.17 55.94
C MET A 136 -20.92 -19.39 56.22
N GLY A 137 -20.23 -18.28 56.49
CA GLY A 137 -19.35 -18.16 57.66
C GLY A 137 -17.84 -18.13 57.37
N ALA A 138 -17.24 -16.95 57.53
CA ALA A 138 -16.08 -16.67 58.39
C ALA A 138 -15.38 -15.39 57.90
N GLU A 139 -15.52 -14.35 58.70
CA GLU A 139 -14.74 -13.12 58.62
C GLU A 139 -13.23 -13.37 58.68
N THR A 140 -12.48 -12.80 57.72
CA THR A 140 -11.07 -12.44 57.91
C THR A 140 -10.84 -11.02 57.42
N GLY A 141 -10.37 -10.18 58.34
CA GLY A 141 -10.19 -8.74 58.16
C GLY A 141 -8.98 -8.39 57.29
N ALA A 142 -9.18 -8.33 55.98
CA ALA A 142 -8.28 -7.60 55.09
C ALA A 142 -8.78 -6.17 54.93
N LYS A 143 -7.96 -5.19 55.35
CA LYS A 143 -8.23 -3.76 55.21
C LYS A 143 -8.60 -3.44 53.76
N ALA A 144 -9.71 -2.71 53.59
CA ALA A 144 -10.21 -2.28 52.29
C ALA A 144 -9.14 -1.49 51.53
N VAL A 145 -8.67 -2.06 50.42
CA VAL A 145 -8.01 -1.30 49.35
C VAL A 145 -9.07 -0.32 48.83
N PRO A 146 -8.77 0.99 48.70
CA PRO A 146 -9.76 1.93 48.18
C PRO A 146 -10.21 1.44 46.80
N GLN A 147 -11.53 1.38 46.60
CA GLN A 147 -12.13 1.12 45.29
C GLN A 147 -11.58 2.14 44.30
N GLN A 148 -10.53 1.78 43.59
CA GLN A 148 -10.12 2.49 42.39
C GLN A 148 -11.30 2.45 41.44
N GLN A 149 -11.63 3.64 40.93
CA GLN A 149 -12.70 3.93 39.99
C GLN A 149 -12.96 2.74 39.08
N LYS A 150 -14.24 2.35 38.97
CA LYS A 150 -14.70 1.32 38.04
C LYS A 150 -14.21 1.66 36.64
N VAL A 151 -13.05 1.12 36.27
CA VAL A 151 -12.56 1.11 34.90
C VAL A 151 -13.58 0.29 34.14
N HIS A 152 -14.23 0.91 33.15
CA HIS A 152 -15.23 0.23 32.33
C HIS A 152 -14.49 -0.75 31.39
N LEU A 153 -14.03 -1.86 31.96
CA LEU A 153 -13.41 -2.94 31.22
C LEU A 153 -14.51 -3.70 30.50
N GLN A 154 -14.47 -3.74 29.17
CA GLN A 154 -15.31 -4.65 28.39
C GLN A 154 -14.87 -6.10 28.68
N THR A 155 -15.56 -6.79 29.59
CA THR A 155 -15.19 -8.15 30.01
C THR A 155 -15.76 -9.21 29.09
N GLY A 156 -14.99 -10.25 28.75
CA GLY A 156 -15.52 -11.49 28.12
C GLY A 156 -14.81 -11.96 26.86
N HIS A 157 -13.82 -11.23 26.34
CA HIS A 157 -13.04 -11.64 25.18
C HIS A 157 -11.54 -11.47 25.43
N THR A 158 -10.72 -12.42 24.95
CA THR A 158 -9.25 -12.41 25.05
C THR A 158 -8.61 -11.12 24.50
N TYR A 159 -9.33 -10.43 23.61
CA TYR A 159 -8.96 -9.16 22.99
C TYR A 159 -10.03 -8.07 23.21
N GLY A 160 -10.75 -8.09 24.34
CA GLY A 160 -11.88 -7.17 24.58
C GLY A 160 -11.77 -6.28 25.81
N ALA A 161 -10.91 -6.61 26.78
CA ALA A 161 -10.84 -5.86 28.04
C ALA A 161 -9.74 -4.79 27.99
N TYR A 162 -10.13 -3.58 27.61
CA TYR A 162 -9.21 -2.44 27.47
C TYR A 162 -9.60 -1.28 28.37
N SER A 163 -8.60 -0.57 28.86
CA SER A 163 -8.75 0.69 29.58
C SER A 163 -8.57 1.87 28.64
N GLU A 164 -9.01 3.05 29.07
CA GLU A 164 -8.74 4.32 28.37
C GLU A 164 -7.25 4.54 28.10
N ARG A 165 -6.39 4.06 29.02
CA ARG A 165 -4.93 4.08 28.83
C ARG A 165 -4.49 3.24 27.63
N ASP A 166 -5.09 2.07 27.43
CA ASP A 166 -4.73 1.18 26.32
C ASP A 166 -5.12 1.82 24.99
N GLU A 167 -6.32 2.39 24.91
CA GLU A 167 -6.79 3.13 23.73
C GLU A 167 -5.88 4.32 23.40
N GLN A 168 -5.43 5.07 24.41
CA GLN A 168 -4.48 6.16 24.22
C GLN A 168 -3.13 5.65 23.67
N VAL A 169 -2.61 4.55 24.20
CA VAL A 169 -1.36 3.95 23.71
C VAL A 169 -1.47 3.55 22.24
N TRP A 170 -2.62 3.02 21.81
CA TRP A 170 -2.83 2.66 20.40
C TRP A 170 -2.95 3.87 19.51
N ALA A 171 -3.70 4.89 19.93
CA ALA A 171 -3.81 6.15 19.20
C ALA A 171 -2.42 6.78 19.01
N ASP A 172 -1.62 6.87 20.08
CA ASP A 172 -0.26 7.38 20.04
C ASP A 172 0.65 6.54 19.14
N SER A 173 0.49 5.22 19.17
CA SER A 173 1.25 4.30 18.30
C SER A 173 0.94 4.51 16.81
N VAL A 174 -0.33 4.76 16.46
CA VAL A 174 -0.71 5.10 15.08
C VAL A 174 -0.13 6.46 14.69
N GLN A 175 -0.19 7.47 15.55
CA GLN A 175 0.39 8.78 15.26
C GLN A 175 1.93 8.72 15.11
N ALA A 176 2.60 7.88 15.91
CA ALA A 176 4.03 7.63 15.76
C ALA A 176 4.35 7.02 14.38
N ALA A 177 3.55 6.05 13.91
CA ALA A 177 3.71 5.47 12.58
C ALA A 177 3.47 6.50 11.46
N VAL A 178 2.44 7.35 11.59
CA VAL A 178 2.18 8.45 10.63
C VAL A 178 3.36 9.43 10.59
N LYS A 179 3.92 9.80 11.74
CA LYS A 179 5.09 10.70 11.82
C LYS A 179 6.33 10.06 11.17
N ASP A 180 6.56 8.77 11.40
CA ASP A 180 7.67 8.07 10.74
C ASP A 180 7.44 7.95 9.23
N GLY A 181 6.20 7.70 8.82
CA GLY A 181 5.80 7.67 7.42
C GLY A 181 6.03 9.01 6.73
N HIS A 182 5.66 10.12 7.37
CA HIS A 182 5.97 11.47 6.89
C HIS A 182 7.48 11.65 6.69
N ARG A 183 8.31 11.24 7.68
CA ARG A 183 9.78 11.32 7.56
C ARG A 183 10.29 10.53 6.35
N VAL A 184 9.85 9.28 6.17
CA VAL A 184 10.27 8.41 5.06
C VAL A 184 9.79 8.97 3.71
N PHE A 185 8.58 9.54 3.67
CA PHE A 185 7.97 10.06 2.45
C PHE A 185 8.66 11.33 1.92
N HIS A 186 9.27 12.14 2.79
CA HIS A 186 9.90 13.43 2.46
C HIS A 186 11.42 13.42 2.38
N ASP A 187 12.04 12.26 2.64
CA ASP A 187 13.49 12.14 2.74
C ASP A 187 14.01 10.94 1.95
N ALA A 188 14.78 11.23 0.91
CA ALA A 188 15.28 10.22 -0.03
C ALA A 188 16.20 9.18 0.65
N ASP A 189 16.96 9.59 1.67
CA ASP A 189 17.84 8.68 2.41
C ASP A 189 17.06 7.74 3.32
N ALA A 190 16.07 8.27 4.05
CA ALA A 190 15.14 7.48 4.85
C ALA A 190 14.39 6.45 4.00
N LEU A 191 13.94 6.86 2.82
CA LEU A 191 13.28 5.99 1.84
C LEU A 191 14.22 4.89 1.36
N GLY A 192 15.49 5.23 1.12
CA GLY A 192 16.52 4.34 0.56
C GLY A 192 16.71 4.51 -0.95
N GLY A 193 16.43 5.71 -1.46
CA GLY A 193 16.63 6.08 -2.86
C GLY A 193 18.09 6.34 -3.19
N THR A 194 18.50 5.96 -4.40
CA THR A 194 19.90 6.10 -4.85
C THR A 194 20.16 7.38 -5.64
N VAL A 195 19.09 8.03 -6.14
CA VAL A 195 19.19 9.24 -6.99
C VAL A 195 18.84 10.54 -6.27
N GLY A 196 18.42 10.49 -5.00
CA GLY A 196 18.11 11.69 -4.21
C GLY A 196 16.67 12.22 -4.35
N VAL A 197 15.81 11.49 -5.07
CA VAL A 197 14.38 11.76 -5.20
C VAL A 197 13.62 11.11 -4.03
N SER A 198 12.65 11.83 -3.46
CA SER A 198 11.68 11.34 -2.47
C SER A 198 10.24 11.47 -2.98
N CYS A 199 9.29 10.79 -2.32
CA CYS A 199 7.91 10.69 -2.78
C CYS A 199 7.21 12.06 -2.86
N ASP A 200 7.45 12.93 -1.87
CA ASP A 200 6.89 14.29 -1.78
C ASP A 200 7.23 15.19 -2.96
N MET A 201 8.34 14.91 -3.63
CA MET A 201 8.80 15.69 -4.78
C MET A 201 7.90 15.52 -6.02
N CYS A 202 7.14 14.43 -6.09
CA CYS A 202 6.12 14.19 -7.12
C CYS A 202 4.69 14.21 -6.53
N HIS A 203 4.54 13.73 -5.30
CA HIS A 203 3.26 13.60 -4.60
C HIS A 203 3.28 14.44 -3.30
N PRO A 204 3.25 15.77 -3.38
CA PRO A 204 3.32 16.63 -2.20
C PRO A 204 2.19 16.27 -1.23
N ASP A 205 2.52 16.04 0.04
CA ASP A 205 1.57 15.59 1.07
C ASP A 205 0.69 14.38 0.66
N ALA A 206 1.29 13.41 -0.06
CA ALA A 206 0.59 12.25 -0.62
C ALA A 206 -0.53 12.58 -1.62
N ALA A 207 -0.46 13.76 -2.25
CA ALA A 207 -1.34 14.16 -3.36
C ALA A 207 -1.42 13.10 -4.45
N ASN A 208 -2.64 12.87 -4.94
CA ASN A 208 -2.91 11.97 -6.06
C ASN A 208 -2.46 10.50 -5.86
N THR A 209 -2.26 10.04 -4.62
CA THR A 209 -1.88 8.64 -4.31
C THR A 209 -3.08 7.69 -4.21
N HIS A 210 -4.26 8.22 -3.88
CA HIS A 210 -5.56 7.54 -3.86
C HIS A 210 -5.58 6.16 -3.16
N PRO A 211 -5.10 6.04 -1.90
CA PRO A 211 -5.14 4.80 -1.13
C PRO A 211 -6.56 4.22 -0.98
N GLU A 212 -7.59 5.08 -1.03
CA GLU A 212 -9.01 4.71 -0.95
C GLU A 212 -9.53 3.92 -2.16
N THR A 213 -8.76 3.86 -3.25
CA THR A 213 -9.13 3.13 -4.47
C THR A 213 -8.56 1.73 -4.53
N TYR A 214 -7.63 1.37 -3.64
CA TYR A 214 -7.01 0.05 -3.60
C TYR A 214 -7.88 -0.96 -2.82
N PRO A 215 -7.89 -2.26 -3.20
CA PRO A 215 -7.21 -2.85 -4.35
C PRO A 215 -7.79 -2.42 -5.70
N LYS A 216 -6.96 -2.27 -6.73
CA LYS A 216 -7.38 -1.96 -8.11
C LYS A 216 -6.47 -2.60 -9.15
N TYR A 217 -6.97 -2.78 -10.39
CA TYR A 217 -6.14 -3.29 -11.48
C TYR A 217 -5.17 -2.22 -11.95
N GLN A 218 -3.89 -2.31 -11.62
CA GLN A 218 -2.94 -1.27 -11.99
C GLN A 218 -2.31 -1.56 -13.36
N VAL A 219 -2.50 -0.68 -14.33
CA VAL A 219 -2.01 -0.88 -15.71
C VAL A 219 -0.48 -1.01 -15.78
N GLN A 220 0.27 -0.26 -14.97
CA GLN A 220 1.73 -0.34 -14.87
C GLN A 220 2.23 -1.70 -14.38
N LEU A 221 1.39 -2.44 -13.63
CA LEU A 221 1.74 -3.74 -13.07
C LEU A 221 1.07 -4.91 -13.80
N GLY A 222 0.07 -4.64 -14.64
CA GLY A 222 -0.67 -5.69 -15.36
C GLY A 222 -1.49 -6.62 -14.48
N ARG A 223 -1.81 -6.20 -13.25
CA ARG A 223 -2.48 -7.04 -12.25
C ARG A 223 -3.25 -6.20 -11.25
N VAL A 224 -4.12 -6.85 -10.48
CA VAL A 224 -4.65 -6.26 -9.25
C VAL A 224 -3.49 -5.98 -8.30
N ALA A 225 -3.43 -4.73 -7.85
CA ALA A 225 -2.41 -4.19 -6.99
C ALA A 225 -3.02 -3.73 -5.67
N LEU A 226 -2.23 -3.84 -4.61
CA LEU A 226 -2.43 -3.18 -3.33
C LEU A 226 -1.66 -1.85 -3.30
N LEU A 227 -1.94 -1.00 -2.32
CA LEU A 227 -1.22 0.26 -2.15
C LEU A 227 0.31 0.03 -2.07
N ARG A 228 0.76 -0.96 -1.29
CA ARG A 228 2.17 -1.34 -1.18
C ARG A 228 2.84 -1.74 -2.49
N ASP A 229 2.09 -2.33 -3.43
CA ASP A 229 2.64 -2.70 -4.73
C ASP A 229 3.05 -1.45 -5.49
N MET A 230 2.20 -0.42 -5.42
CA MET A 230 2.50 0.87 -6.03
C MET A 230 3.55 1.68 -5.27
N ILE A 231 3.61 1.57 -3.94
CA ILE A 231 4.72 2.13 -3.17
C ILE A 231 6.06 1.53 -3.63
N ASN A 232 6.16 0.20 -3.73
CA ASN A 232 7.39 -0.45 -4.18
C ASN A 232 7.72 -0.12 -5.64
N TRP A 233 6.71 -0.06 -6.52
CA TRP A 233 6.92 0.37 -7.89
C TRP A 233 7.49 1.80 -7.97
N CYS A 234 7.00 2.73 -7.14
CA CYS A 234 7.59 4.07 -7.03
C CYS A 234 9.01 4.04 -6.45
N ILE A 235 9.32 3.14 -5.52
CA ILE A 235 10.68 3.00 -4.99
C ILE A 235 11.65 2.52 -6.08
N GLU A 236 11.25 1.54 -6.88
CA GLU A 236 12.11 0.93 -7.90
C GLU A 236 12.37 1.86 -9.08
N ASN A 237 11.34 2.58 -9.55
CA ASN A 237 11.42 3.28 -10.84
C ASN A 237 11.95 4.72 -10.69
N PRO A 238 11.19 5.70 -10.17
CA PRO A 238 11.67 7.08 -10.05
C PRO A 238 12.74 7.26 -8.97
N VAL A 239 12.66 6.50 -7.87
CA VAL A 239 13.56 6.64 -6.71
C VAL A 239 14.82 5.76 -6.83
N ARG A 240 14.77 4.73 -7.69
CA ARG A 240 15.84 3.74 -7.92
C ARG A 240 16.38 3.11 -6.64
N GLY A 241 15.48 2.85 -5.70
CA GLY A 241 15.74 2.16 -4.45
C GLY A 241 15.49 0.66 -4.55
N LYS A 242 15.64 -0.04 -3.43
CA LYS A 242 15.27 -1.46 -3.31
C LYS A 242 13.84 -1.59 -2.78
N PRO A 243 13.02 -2.51 -3.30
CA PRO A 243 11.72 -2.83 -2.73
C PRO A 243 11.79 -3.10 -1.23
N LEU A 244 10.79 -2.63 -0.51
CA LEU A 244 10.61 -2.96 0.89
C LEU A 244 9.84 -4.28 1.02
N ALA A 245 10.19 -5.06 2.03
CA ALA A 245 9.42 -6.25 2.38
C ALA A 245 8.04 -5.87 2.93
N ASP A 246 7.06 -6.77 2.80
CA ASP A 246 5.69 -6.58 3.32
C ASP A 246 5.62 -6.23 4.82
N GLY A 247 6.57 -6.77 5.60
CA GLY A 247 6.68 -6.54 7.03
C GLY A 247 7.60 -5.38 7.41
N ASP A 248 8.21 -4.69 6.45
CA ASP A 248 9.15 -3.61 6.71
C ASP A 248 8.46 -2.46 7.48
N PRO A 249 9.01 -2.00 8.61
CA PRO A 249 8.46 -0.87 9.34
C PRO A 249 8.23 0.38 8.48
N LYS A 250 9.13 0.66 7.51
CA LYS A 250 8.98 1.81 6.59
C LYS A 250 7.77 1.67 5.69
N MET A 251 7.48 0.47 5.19
CA MET A 251 6.31 0.21 4.34
C MET A 251 5.02 0.50 5.12
N ARG A 252 4.91 -0.05 6.33
CA ARG A 252 3.75 0.18 7.21
C ARG A 252 3.58 1.65 7.60
N ALA A 253 4.69 2.33 7.89
CA ALA A 253 4.69 3.75 8.23
C ALA A 253 4.22 4.61 7.03
N MET A 254 4.69 4.31 5.82
CA MET A 254 4.24 5.01 4.61
C MET A 254 2.76 4.77 4.31
N GLU A 255 2.26 3.52 4.41
CA GLU A 255 0.83 3.25 4.27
C GLU A 255 0.02 4.07 5.30
N ALA A 256 0.43 4.09 6.58
CA ALA A 256 -0.22 4.87 7.62
C ALA A 256 -0.24 6.37 7.31
N TYR A 257 0.88 6.93 6.85
CA TYR A 257 0.96 8.34 6.47
C TYR A 257 0.06 8.67 5.27
N ILE A 258 0.09 7.87 4.21
CA ILE A 258 -0.74 8.07 3.01
C ILE A 258 -2.23 8.01 3.38
N TYR A 259 -2.65 7.03 4.17
CA TYR A 259 -4.04 6.96 4.66
C TYR A 259 -4.40 8.16 5.55
N ALA A 260 -3.48 8.64 6.39
CA ALA A 260 -3.73 9.81 7.23
C ALA A 260 -3.97 11.08 6.39
N GLN A 261 -3.18 11.30 5.33
CA GLN A 261 -3.35 12.45 4.43
C GLN A 261 -4.67 12.39 3.64
N ARG A 262 -5.18 11.19 3.37
CA ARG A 262 -6.43 10.97 2.61
C ARG A 262 -7.62 10.63 3.49
N LYS A 263 -7.51 10.87 4.80
CA LYS A 263 -8.58 10.62 5.76
C LYS A 263 -9.81 11.46 5.40
N GLY A 264 -10.98 10.82 5.40
CA GLY A 264 -12.25 11.46 5.08
C GLY A 264 -12.66 11.34 3.61
N VAL A 265 -11.76 10.90 2.73
CA VAL A 265 -12.13 10.49 1.37
C VAL A 265 -12.87 9.15 1.43
N LYS A 266 -13.94 9.03 0.65
CA LYS A 266 -14.76 7.82 0.60
C LYS A 266 -13.98 6.65 0.00
N LEU A 267 -14.04 5.49 0.64
CA LEU A 267 -13.52 4.23 0.09
C LEU A 267 -14.26 3.86 -1.20
N GLU A 268 -13.51 3.70 -2.29
CA GLU A 268 -14.03 3.37 -3.63
C GLU A 268 -13.09 2.36 -4.31
N TYR A 269 -12.97 1.16 -3.71
CA TYR A 269 -12.07 0.12 -4.20
C TYR A 269 -12.34 -0.24 -5.67
N GLY A 270 -11.26 -0.54 -6.41
CA GLY A 270 -11.32 -0.91 -7.82
C GLY A 270 -11.43 0.26 -8.79
N LYS A 271 -11.66 1.49 -8.30
CA LYS A 271 -11.73 2.70 -9.14
C LYS A 271 -10.37 3.01 -9.77
N HIS A 272 -10.40 3.42 -11.04
CA HIS A 272 -9.27 3.93 -11.80
C HIS A 272 -9.38 5.43 -11.99
#